data_AF-A0A653JZZ5-F1
#
_entry.id   AF-A0A653JZZ5-F1
#
_cell.length_a   1.000
_cell.length_b   1.000
_cell.length_c   1.000
_cell.angle_alpha   90.00
_cell.angle_beta   90.00
_cell.angle_gamma   90.00
#
_symmetry.space_group_name_H-M   'P 1'
#
loop_
_entity.id
_entity.type
_entity.pdbx_description
1 polymer ?
#
loop_
_entity_poly.entity_id
_entity_poly.type
_entity_poly.pdbx_seq_one_letter_code
_entity_poly.pdbx_strand_id
1 'polypeptide(L)'
;MTITQDGFDILRKKFGKLSQSQVDGINFLVSVLGEDKTIIPTQVAYILATAWHETAKTMQPVIEYGSEKYLKSKQYYPYIGYGYVQLTWLANYKKMGDYLKIDLVKNPKLALQADIAARVMIVGMKKGMFTGKKLADYINQDGKDYINARRIINGTDKAELIAGYAEIFEAVLQASEVAILSC
;
A
#
# COMPACT_ATOMS: atom_id res chain seq x y z
N MET A 1 -1.54 7.85 14.05
CA MET A 1 -2.03 6.47 14.24
C MET A 1 -0.81 5.63 14.53
N THR A 2 -0.91 4.65 15.41
CA THR A 2 0.24 3.83 15.85
C THR A 2 -0.26 2.41 16.11
N ILE A 3 0.59 1.40 15.82
CA ILE A 3 0.31 0.01 16.18
C ILE A 3 0.93 -0.26 17.54
N THR A 4 0.13 -0.74 18.50
CA THR A 4 0.61 -1.08 19.84
C THR A 4 1.23 -2.47 19.87
N GLN A 5 1.77 -2.86 21.03
CA GLN A 5 2.26 -4.21 21.26
C GLN A 5 1.17 -5.27 20.96
N ASP A 6 -0.06 -5.05 21.43
CA ASP A 6 -1.21 -5.93 21.18
C ASP A 6 -1.48 -6.11 19.68
N GLY A 7 -1.40 -5.01 18.92
CA GLY A 7 -1.53 -5.05 17.47
C GLY A 7 -0.43 -5.89 16.81
N PHE A 8 0.83 -5.69 17.22
CA PHE A 8 1.93 -6.52 16.71
C PHE A 8 1.84 -7.98 17.11
N ASP A 9 1.25 -8.29 18.26
CA ASP A 9 1.05 -9.68 18.69
C ASP A 9 -0.02 -10.40 17.86
N ILE A 10 -1.07 -9.69 17.43
CA ILE A 10 -2.01 -10.20 16.42
C ILE A 10 -1.28 -10.51 15.10
N LEU A 11 -0.44 -9.59 14.62
CA LEU A 11 0.33 -9.80 13.39
C LEU A 11 1.25 -11.01 13.51
N ARG A 12 2.00 -11.14 14.62
CA ARG A 12 2.90 -12.27 14.83
C ARG A 12 2.15 -13.61 14.91
N LYS A 13 0.96 -13.61 15.49
CA LYS A 13 0.10 -14.79 15.56
C LYS A 13 -0.44 -15.19 14.18
N LYS A 14 -0.76 -14.23 13.31
CA LYS A 14 -1.41 -14.49 12.01
C LYS A 14 -0.43 -14.64 10.85
N PHE A 15 0.63 -13.86 10.82
CA PHE A 15 1.64 -13.84 9.75
C PHE A 15 2.95 -14.52 10.12
N GLY A 16 3.11 -14.94 11.38
CA GLY A 16 4.34 -15.52 11.89
C GLY A 16 5.35 -14.46 12.31
N LYS A 17 6.61 -14.88 12.51
CA LYS A 17 7.68 -13.98 12.94
C LYS A 17 7.85 -12.83 11.95
N LEU A 18 7.85 -11.61 12.47
CA LEU A 18 8.17 -10.40 11.71
C LEU A 18 9.64 -10.04 11.89
N SER A 19 10.30 -9.65 10.80
CA SER A 19 11.61 -8.98 10.86
C SER A 19 11.46 -7.55 11.38
N GLN A 20 12.57 -6.96 11.85
CA GLN A 20 12.56 -5.54 12.24
C GLN A 20 12.18 -4.64 11.06
N SER A 21 12.68 -4.93 9.85
CA SER A 21 12.32 -4.17 8.65
C SER A 21 10.83 -4.22 8.29
N GLN A 22 10.14 -5.32 8.59
CA GLN A 22 8.68 -5.39 8.41
C GLN A 22 7.96 -4.54 9.45
N VAL A 23 8.39 -4.59 10.70
CA VAL A 23 7.85 -3.76 11.80
C VAL A 23 8.03 -2.27 11.47
N ASP A 24 9.22 -1.87 11.03
CA ASP A 24 9.54 -0.49 10.67
C ASP A 24 8.71 -0.02 9.47
N GLY A 25 8.55 -0.86 8.45
CA GLY A 25 7.73 -0.57 7.27
C GLY A 25 6.24 -0.41 7.60
N ILE A 26 5.70 -1.27 8.47
CA ILE A 26 4.31 -1.15 8.97
C ILE A 26 4.14 0.15 9.74
N ASN A 27 5.03 0.44 10.70
CA ASN A 27 4.96 1.66 11.50
C ASN A 27 5.06 2.92 10.64
N PHE A 28 5.96 2.92 9.65
CA PHE A 28 6.10 4.01 8.70
C PHE A 28 4.79 4.27 7.93
N LEU A 29 4.22 3.22 7.30
CA LEU A 29 2.98 3.37 6.54
C LEU A 29 1.81 3.82 7.42
N VAL A 30 1.68 3.26 8.62
CA VAL A 30 0.64 3.65 9.58
C VAL A 30 0.81 5.10 10.04
N SER A 31 2.04 5.56 10.25
CA SER A 31 2.33 6.96 10.58
C SER A 31 1.86 7.88 9.44
N VAL A 32 2.30 7.63 8.21
CA VAL A 32 1.95 8.43 7.02
C VAL A 32 0.44 8.42 6.78
N LEU A 33 -0.22 7.28 6.90
CA LEU A 33 -1.68 7.17 6.75
C LEU A 33 -2.42 7.91 7.85
N GLY A 34 -1.88 7.93 9.07
CA GLY A 34 -2.47 8.61 10.23
C GLY A 34 -2.41 10.14 10.19
N GLU A 35 -1.57 10.71 9.31
CA GLU A 35 -1.52 12.16 9.03
C GLU A 35 -2.74 12.61 8.21
N ASP A 36 -3.27 11.74 7.34
CA ASP A 36 -4.42 12.04 6.49
C ASP A 36 -5.74 11.66 7.16
N LYS A 37 -6.38 12.65 7.81
CA LYS A 37 -7.65 12.48 8.53
C LYS A 37 -8.85 12.11 7.64
N THR A 38 -8.70 12.13 6.32
CA THR A 38 -9.77 11.73 5.39
C THR A 38 -9.75 10.23 5.10
N ILE A 39 -8.73 9.50 5.54
CA ILE A 39 -8.66 8.04 5.42
C ILE A 39 -9.18 7.40 6.71
N ILE A 40 -10.16 6.51 6.58
CA ILE A 40 -10.76 5.80 7.72
C ILE A 40 -9.98 4.50 8.04
N PRO A 41 -10.07 3.95 9.27
CA PRO A 41 -9.30 2.77 9.67
C PRO A 41 -9.45 1.55 8.75
N THR A 42 -10.65 1.30 8.22
CA THR A 42 -10.89 0.21 7.25
C THR A 42 -10.15 0.43 5.92
N GLN A 43 -10.04 1.67 5.46
CA GLN A 43 -9.21 1.99 4.29
C GLN A 43 -7.72 1.83 4.59
N VAL A 44 -7.26 2.22 5.79
CA VAL A 44 -5.88 1.99 6.24
C VAL A 44 -5.56 0.49 6.23
N ALA A 45 -6.45 -0.34 6.77
CA ALA A 45 -6.28 -1.80 6.79
C ALA A 45 -6.09 -2.37 5.37
N TYR A 46 -6.92 -1.93 4.42
CA TYR A 46 -6.82 -2.37 3.04
C TYR A 46 -5.54 -1.89 2.32
N ILE A 47 -5.09 -0.67 2.60
CA ILE A 47 -3.83 -0.14 2.05
C ILE A 47 -2.64 -0.96 2.58
N LEU A 48 -2.61 -1.28 3.87
CA LEU A 48 -1.56 -2.13 4.46
C LEU A 48 -1.59 -3.55 3.89
N ALA A 49 -2.78 -4.13 3.71
CA ALA A 49 -2.95 -5.44 3.08
C ALA A 49 -2.44 -5.48 1.64
N THR A 50 -2.69 -4.40 0.88
CA THR A 50 -2.19 -4.24 -0.48
C THR A 50 -0.66 -4.16 -0.47
N ALA A 51 -0.06 -3.30 0.36
CA ALA A 51 1.39 -3.21 0.49
C ALA A 51 2.02 -4.55 0.88
N TRP A 52 1.41 -5.27 1.83
CA TRP A 52 1.87 -6.59 2.24
C TRP A 52 1.88 -7.60 1.09
N HIS A 53 0.84 -7.60 0.25
CA HIS A 53 0.77 -8.50 -0.89
C HIS A 53 1.77 -8.13 -1.98
N GLU A 54 1.74 -6.87 -2.42
CA GLU A 54 2.48 -6.40 -3.59
C GLU A 54 3.99 -6.34 -3.37
N THR A 55 4.45 -6.16 -2.14
CA THR A 55 5.90 -6.15 -1.83
C THR A 55 6.44 -7.53 -1.42
N ALA A 56 5.68 -8.61 -1.66
CA ALA A 56 6.02 -9.95 -1.19
C ALA A 56 6.29 -9.97 0.33
N LYS A 57 5.45 -9.27 1.10
CA LYS A 57 5.45 -9.20 2.58
C LYS A 57 6.61 -8.44 3.19
N THR A 58 7.50 -7.85 2.40
CA THR A 58 8.65 -7.10 2.93
C THR A 58 8.22 -5.83 3.67
N MET A 59 7.05 -5.28 3.35
CA MET A 59 6.58 -3.96 3.78
C MET A 59 7.55 -2.82 3.43
N GLN A 60 8.36 -3.03 2.38
CA GLN A 60 9.30 -2.04 1.84
C GLN A 60 8.96 -1.76 0.38
N PRO A 61 9.21 -0.54 -0.13
CA PRO A 61 9.15 -0.28 -1.57
C PRO A 61 10.08 -1.24 -2.32
N VAL A 62 9.59 -1.90 -3.37
CA VAL A 62 10.39 -2.83 -4.17
C VAL A 62 10.47 -2.41 -5.62
N ILE A 63 11.54 -2.87 -6.28
CA ILE A 63 11.69 -2.81 -7.74
C ILE A 63 11.11 -4.07 -8.36
N GLU A 64 10.54 -3.94 -9.56
CA GLU A 64 10.11 -5.08 -10.37
C GLU A 64 11.21 -6.13 -10.45
N TYR A 65 10.83 -7.38 -10.16
CA TYR A 65 11.79 -8.47 -10.09
C TYR A 65 12.31 -8.82 -11.49
N GLY A 66 13.63 -8.87 -11.63
CA GLY A 66 14.30 -9.36 -12.83
C GLY A 66 15.74 -8.88 -12.95
N SER A 67 16.49 -9.51 -13.87
CA SER A 67 17.83 -9.03 -14.21
C SER A 67 17.75 -7.68 -14.92
N GLU A 68 18.81 -6.87 -14.85
CA GLU A 68 18.84 -5.58 -15.53
C GLU A 68 18.57 -5.71 -17.04
N LYS A 69 19.12 -6.74 -17.68
CA LYS A 69 18.86 -7.06 -19.10
C LYS A 69 17.37 -7.32 -19.36
N TYR A 70 16.72 -8.07 -18.48
CA TYR A 70 15.28 -8.36 -18.59
C TYR A 70 14.42 -7.11 -18.37
N LEU A 71 14.76 -6.28 -17.39
CA LEU A 71 14.03 -5.04 -17.13
C LEU A 71 14.20 -4.05 -18.31
N LYS A 72 15.41 -3.96 -18.88
CA LYS A 72 15.69 -3.15 -20.07
C LYS A 72 14.99 -3.64 -21.33
N SER A 73 14.59 -4.92 -21.40
CA SER A 73 13.85 -5.45 -22.55
C SER A 73 12.34 -5.18 -22.47
N LYS A 74 11.83 -4.59 -21.38
CA LYS A 74 10.42 -4.21 -21.26
C LYS A 74 10.09 -3.02 -22.15
N GLN A 75 8.93 -3.06 -22.81
CA GLN A 75 8.44 -1.95 -23.64
C GLN A 75 8.28 -0.64 -22.86
N TYR A 76 8.02 -0.73 -21.55
CA TYR A 76 7.84 0.42 -20.68
C TYR A 76 9.12 0.87 -19.98
N TYR A 77 10.29 0.27 -20.24
CA TYR A 77 11.56 0.75 -19.68
C TYR A 77 11.80 2.22 -20.09
N PRO A 78 12.28 3.11 -19.19
CA PRO A 78 12.74 2.89 -17.81
C PRO A 78 11.65 2.89 -16.74
N TYR A 79 10.38 3.02 -17.11
CA TYR A 79 9.20 3.09 -16.22
C TYR A 79 8.70 1.70 -15.81
N ILE A 80 9.61 0.88 -15.29
CA ILE A 80 9.34 -0.44 -14.70
C ILE A 80 8.65 -0.30 -13.34
N GLY A 81 8.22 -1.41 -12.73
CA GLY A 81 7.56 -1.40 -11.43
C GLY A 81 8.45 -0.83 -10.32
N TYR A 82 8.00 0.24 -9.66
CA TYR A 82 8.59 0.75 -8.43
C TYR A 82 7.53 0.95 -7.33
N GLY A 83 7.97 0.83 -6.08
CA GLY A 83 7.19 1.21 -4.91
C GLY A 83 6.28 0.11 -4.37
N TYR A 84 5.41 0.49 -3.43
CA TYR A 84 4.49 -0.44 -2.75
C TYR A 84 3.44 -1.08 -3.66
N VAL A 85 3.15 -0.47 -4.81
CA VAL A 85 2.10 -0.91 -5.74
C VAL A 85 2.59 -1.07 -7.18
N GLN A 86 3.92 -1.18 -7.37
CA GLN A 86 4.53 -1.44 -8.68
C GLN A 86 4.06 -0.48 -9.78
N LEU A 87 4.25 0.83 -9.59
CA LEU A 87 3.92 1.85 -10.59
C LEU A 87 4.71 1.56 -11.88
N THR A 88 4.02 1.40 -13.02
CA THR A 88 4.60 1.07 -14.33
C THR A 88 4.09 2.02 -15.41
N TRP A 89 4.79 2.10 -16.55
CA TRP A 89 4.44 2.88 -17.75
C TRP A 89 4.60 4.41 -17.62
N LEU A 90 5.18 5.04 -18.65
CA LEU A 90 5.39 6.49 -18.74
C LEU A 90 4.12 7.29 -18.41
N ALA A 91 2.96 6.87 -18.92
CA ALA A 91 1.71 7.57 -18.70
C ALA A 91 1.35 7.68 -17.21
N ASN A 92 1.56 6.61 -16.43
CA ASN A 92 1.28 6.61 -14.99
C ASN A 92 2.34 7.40 -14.22
N TYR A 93 3.62 7.29 -14.59
CA TYR A 93 4.70 8.10 -14.00
C TYR A 93 4.45 9.59 -14.21
N LYS A 94 4.06 9.98 -15.42
CA LYS A 94 3.71 11.37 -15.73
C LYS A 94 2.49 11.83 -14.93
N LYS A 95 1.40 11.06 -14.98
CA LYS A 95 0.16 11.38 -14.25
C LYS A 95 0.40 11.56 -12.76
N MET A 96 1.13 10.64 -12.15
CA MET A 96 1.43 10.67 -10.72
C MET A 96 2.44 11.77 -10.37
N GLY A 97 3.48 11.96 -11.18
CA GLY A 97 4.46 13.02 -11.00
C GLY A 97 3.85 14.42 -11.10
N ASP A 98 2.99 14.64 -12.09
CA ASP A 98 2.26 15.91 -12.29
C ASP A 98 1.34 16.23 -11.10
N TYR A 99 0.72 15.21 -10.50
CA TYR A 99 -0.15 15.36 -9.34
C TYR A 99 0.66 15.63 -8.06
N LEU A 100 1.72 14.85 -7.82
CA LEU A 100 2.56 14.96 -6.64
C LEU A 100 3.56 16.13 -6.69
N LYS A 101 3.69 16.78 -7.85
CA LYS A 101 4.69 17.81 -8.15
C LYS A 101 6.12 17.30 -7.96
N ILE A 102 6.37 16.06 -8.40
CA ILE A 102 7.68 15.40 -8.40
C ILE A 102 7.98 14.95 -9.83
N ASP A 103 9.17 15.23 -10.35
CA ASP A 103 9.59 14.80 -11.69
C ASP A 103 9.97 13.32 -11.72
N LEU A 104 8.95 12.46 -11.65
CA LEU A 104 9.06 11.01 -11.78
C LEU A 104 9.38 10.56 -13.20
N VAL A 105 9.17 11.43 -14.21
CA VAL A 105 9.47 11.10 -15.61
C VAL A 105 10.98 11.12 -15.83
N LYS A 106 11.66 12.20 -15.40
CA LYS A 106 13.12 12.27 -15.49
C LYS A 106 13.81 11.38 -14.45
N ASN A 107 13.18 11.16 -13.30
CA ASN A 107 13.78 10.42 -12.19
C ASN A 107 12.85 9.28 -11.69
N PRO A 108 12.59 8.23 -12.49
CA PRO A 108 11.62 7.19 -12.14
C PRO A 108 11.97 6.44 -10.86
N LYS A 109 13.26 6.30 -10.54
CA LYS A 109 13.74 5.66 -9.29
C LYS A 109 13.29 6.40 -8.02
N LEU A 110 12.86 7.66 -8.09
CA LEU A 110 12.27 8.35 -6.95
C LEU A 110 11.03 7.63 -6.42
N ALA A 111 10.30 6.89 -7.26
CA ALA A 111 9.16 6.07 -6.84
C ALA A 111 9.54 4.87 -5.95
N LEU A 112 10.84 4.62 -5.73
CA LEU A 112 11.34 3.63 -4.78
C LEU A 112 11.65 4.24 -3.39
N GLN A 113 11.71 5.56 -3.26
CA GLN A 113 11.87 6.20 -1.95
C GLN A 113 10.58 6.03 -1.14
N ALA A 114 10.70 5.67 0.15
CA ALA A 114 9.56 5.24 0.95
C ALA A 114 8.44 6.29 1.08
N ASP A 115 8.81 7.56 1.25
CA ASP A 115 7.90 8.70 1.31
C ASP A 115 7.15 8.92 -0.02
N ILE A 116 7.87 8.89 -1.14
CA ILE A 116 7.29 9.05 -2.47
C ILE A 116 6.42 7.84 -2.82
N ALA A 117 6.89 6.62 -2.57
CA ALA A 117 6.16 5.38 -2.81
C ALA A 117 4.84 5.33 -2.02
N ALA A 118 4.86 5.73 -0.74
CA ALA A 118 3.65 5.82 0.07
C ALA A 118 2.67 6.85 -0.50
N ARG A 119 3.15 8.04 -0.88
CA ARG A 119 2.32 9.07 -1.54
C ARG A 119 1.69 8.59 -2.84
N VAL A 120 2.46 7.89 -3.69
CA VAL A 120 1.99 7.27 -4.94
C VAL A 120 0.85 6.29 -4.65
N MET A 121 1.06 5.37 -3.70
CA MET A 121 0.06 4.38 -3.31
C MET A 121 -1.22 5.03 -2.78
N ILE A 122 -1.09 5.92 -1.79
CA ILE A 122 -2.22 6.58 -1.13
C ILE A 122 -3.02 7.42 -2.14
N VAL A 123 -2.35 8.28 -2.91
CA VAL A 123 -3.03 9.12 -3.91
C VAL A 123 -3.70 8.25 -4.97
N GLY A 124 -2.99 7.25 -5.49
CA GLY A 124 -3.52 6.40 -6.54
C GLY A 124 -4.76 5.63 -6.09
N MET A 125 -4.76 5.09 -4.88
CA MET A 125 -5.91 4.37 -4.32
C MET A 125 -7.07 5.30 -3.95
N LYS A 126 -6.79 6.51 -3.43
CA LYS A 126 -7.85 7.47 -3.07
C LYS A 126 -8.51 8.14 -4.27
N LYS A 127 -7.74 8.42 -5.32
CA LYS A 127 -8.20 9.18 -6.50
C LYS A 127 -8.49 8.28 -7.70
N GLY A 128 -8.31 6.97 -7.57
CA GLY A 128 -8.48 6.01 -8.66
C GLY A 128 -7.51 6.25 -9.83
N MET A 129 -6.27 6.64 -9.53
CA MET A 129 -5.32 6.98 -10.60
C MET A 129 -4.78 5.78 -11.37
N PHE A 130 -4.91 4.57 -10.82
CA PHE A 130 -4.44 3.33 -11.44
C PHE A 130 -5.47 2.76 -12.42
N THR A 131 -6.69 2.47 -11.95
CA THR A 131 -7.75 1.80 -12.74
C THR A 131 -9.01 2.63 -12.93
N GLY A 132 -9.09 3.81 -12.33
CA GLY A 132 -10.31 4.62 -12.22
C GLY A 132 -11.17 4.27 -11.00
N LYS A 133 -10.87 3.18 -10.28
CA LYS A 133 -11.59 2.78 -9.05
C LYS A 133 -10.88 3.32 -7.81
N LYS A 134 -11.64 3.84 -6.85
CA LYS A 134 -11.11 4.45 -5.62
C LYS A 134 -11.51 3.67 -4.37
N LEU A 135 -10.77 3.89 -3.28
CA LEU A 135 -11.10 3.35 -1.95
C LEU A 135 -12.57 3.57 -1.59
N ALA A 136 -13.08 4.78 -1.74
CA ALA A 136 -14.46 5.14 -1.39
C ALA A 136 -15.54 4.40 -2.21
N ASP A 137 -15.20 3.79 -3.36
CA ASP A 137 -16.14 2.98 -4.14
C ASP A 137 -16.46 1.64 -3.45
N TYR A 138 -15.58 1.17 -2.56
CA TYR A 138 -15.67 -0.15 -1.92
C TYR A 138 -15.61 -0.11 -0.39
N ILE A 139 -14.95 0.90 0.17
CA ILE A 139 -14.67 1.02 1.59
C ILE A 139 -14.98 2.47 1.99
N ASN A 140 -16.08 2.67 2.69
CA ASN A 140 -16.57 3.99 3.11
C ASN A 140 -17.26 3.89 4.48
N GLN A 141 -18.00 4.93 4.86
CA GLN A 141 -18.67 5.00 6.17
C GLN A 141 -19.82 3.98 6.30
N ASP A 142 -20.43 3.58 5.18
CA ASP A 142 -21.60 2.70 5.16
C ASP A 142 -21.21 1.21 5.08
N GLY A 143 -19.95 0.91 4.75
CA GLY A 143 -19.47 -0.47 4.71
C GLY A 143 -18.09 -0.65 4.07
N LYS A 144 -17.65 -1.91 4.07
CA LYS A 144 -16.37 -2.37 3.49
C LYS A 144 -16.58 -3.60 2.60
N ASP A 145 -16.04 -3.57 1.40
CA ASP A 145 -15.93 -4.69 0.47
C ASP A 145 -14.47 -4.87 0.04
N TYR A 146 -13.69 -5.55 0.88
CA TYR A 146 -12.27 -5.76 0.62
C TYR A 146 -11.98 -6.65 -0.57
N ILE A 147 -12.91 -7.53 -0.95
CA ILE A 147 -12.75 -8.43 -2.10
C ILE A 147 -12.77 -7.60 -3.38
N ASN A 148 -13.83 -6.80 -3.58
CA ASN A 148 -13.93 -5.98 -4.78
C ASN A 148 -13.00 -4.77 -4.78
N ALA A 149 -12.49 -4.35 -3.63
CA ALA A 149 -11.45 -3.32 -3.54
C ALA A 149 -10.17 -3.68 -4.32
N ARG A 150 -9.92 -4.96 -4.66
CA ARG A 150 -8.79 -5.36 -5.53
C ARG A 150 -8.75 -4.59 -6.84
N ARG A 151 -9.93 -4.20 -7.32
CA ARG A 151 -10.17 -3.43 -8.55
C ARG A 151 -9.48 -2.06 -8.57
N ILE A 152 -9.06 -1.55 -7.41
CA ILE A 152 -8.32 -0.29 -7.28
C ILE A 152 -6.90 -0.43 -7.87
N ILE A 153 -6.27 -1.60 -7.73
CA ILE A 153 -4.88 -1.84 -8.14
C ILE A 153 -4.81 -2.68 -9.40
N ASN A 154 -5.60 -3.76 -9.47
CA ASN A 154 -5.61 -4.72 -10.58
C ASN A 154 -7.04 -5.24 -10.79
N GLY A 155 -7.27 -6.34 -11.52
CA GLY A 155 -8.59 -6.99 -11.64
C GLY A 155 -9.09 -7.59 -10.31
N THR A 156 -9.35 -8.89 -10.29
CA THR A 156 -9.77 -9.63 -9.07
C THR A 156 -8.79 -10.73 -8.69
N ASP A 157 -7.61 -10.76 -9.31
CA ASP A 157 -6.58 -11.73 -8.94
C ASP A 157 -6.16 -11.55 -7.48
N LYS A 158 -6.13 -12.67 -6.75
CA LYS A 158 -5.87 -12.77 -5.30
C LYS A 158 -6.80 -11.92 -4.42
N ALA A 159 -7.96 -11.49 -4.90
CA ALA A 159 -8.89 -10.63 -4.16
C ALA A 159 -9.22 -11.17 -2.76
N GLU A 160 -9.64 -12.44 -2.66
CA GLU A 160 -9.95 -13.10 -1.38
C GLU A 160 -8.76 -13.14 -0.42
N LEU A 161 -7.56 -13.39 -0.95
CA LEU A 161 -6.33 -13.46 -0.15
C LEU A 161 -5.99 -12.09 0.45
N ILE A 162 -6.08 -11.03 -0.36
CA ILE A 162 -5.81 -9.66 0.08
C ILE A 162 -6.91 -9.19 1.04
N ALA A 163 -8.17 -9.56 0.80
CA ALA A 163 -9.26 -9.30 1.73
C ALA A 163 -9.00 -9.94 3.11
N GLY A 164 -8.53 -11.19 3.13
CA GLY A 164 -8.10 -11.86 4.36
C GLY A 164 -6.97 -11.13 5.08
N TYR A 165 -6.01 -10.55 4.36
CA TYR A 165 -4.98 -9.69 4.96
C TYR A 165 -5.57 -8.39 5.54
N ALA A 166 -6.53 -7.78 4.84
CA ALA A 166 -7.19 -6.55 5.29
C ALA A 166 -7.98 -6.77 6.58
N GLU A 167 -8.70 -7.88 6.72
CA GLU A 167 -9.38 -8.24 7.98
C GLU A 167 -8.39 -8.38 9.15
N ILE A 168 -7.20 -8.94 8.91
CA ILE A 168 -6.15 -9.03 9.93
C ILE A 168 -5.65 -7.64 10.33
N PHE A 169 -5.32 -6.80 9.36
CA PHE A 169 -4.85 -5.43 9.64
C PHE A 169 -5.93 -4.58 10.32
N GLU A 170 -7.20 -4.79 10.01
CA GLU A 170 -8.29 -4.11 10.70
C GLU A 170 -8.36 -4.50 12.18
N ALA A 171 -8.28 -5.80 12.50
CA ALA A 171 -8.23 -6.27 13.88
C ALA A 171 -7.02 -5.69 14.64
N VAL A 172 -5.87 -5.56 13.96
CA VAL A 172 -4.65 -4.94 14.50
C VAL A 172 -4.87 -3.47 14.84
N LEU A 173 -5.51 -2.72 13.94
CA LEU A 173 -5.83 -1.30 14.15
C LEU A 173 -6.83 -1.12 15.30
N GLN A 174 -7.88 -1.92 15.35
CA GLN A 174 -8.88 -1.90 16.42
C GLN A 174 -8.26 -2.20 17.78
N ALA A 175 -7.44 -3.25 17.89
CA ALA A 175 -6.76 -3.59 19.13
C ALA A 175 -5.81 -2.48 19.60
N SER A 176 -5.13 -1.83 18.65
CA SER A 176 -4.22 -0.71 18.94
C SER A 176 -4.98 0.51 19.46
N GLU A 177 -6.13 0.82 18.86
CA GLU A 177 -6.99 1.93 19.29
C GLU A 177 -7.56 1.70 20.70
N VAL A 178 -8.08 0.49 20.97
CA VAL A 178 -8.61 0.13 22.30
C VAL A 178 -7.53 0.23 23.38
N ALA A 179 -6.33 -0.28 23.09
CA ALA A 179 -5.21 -0.22 24.03
C ALA A 179 -4.84 1.23 24.38
N ILE A 180 -4.78 2.13 23.38
CA ILE A 180 -4.47 3.55 23.59
C ILE A 180 -5.53 4.25 24.43
N LEU A 181 -6.82 3.97 24.20
CA LEU A 181 -7.93 4.58 24.94
C LEU A 181 -8.08 4.05 26.37
N SER A 182 -7.47 2.91 26.67
CA SER A 182 -7.52 2.27 27.99
C SER A 182 -6.33 2.62 28.88
N CYS A 183 -5.38 3.43 28.39
CA CYS A 183 -4.19 3.90 29.11
C CYS A 183 -4.36 5.29 29.72
#